data_AF-A0A1B1B4E1-F1
#
_entry.id   AF-A0A1B1B4E1-F1
#
_cell.length_a   1.000
_cell.length_b   1.000
_cell.length_c   1.000
_cell.angle_alpha   90.00
_cell.angle_beta   90.00
_cell.angle_gamma   90.00
#
_symmetry.space_group_name_H-M   'P 1'
#
loop_
_entity.id
_entity.type
_entity.pdbx_description
1 polymer ?
#
loop_
_entity_poly.entity_id
_entity_poly.type
_entity_poly.pdbx_seq_one_letter_code
_entity_poly.pdbx_strand_id
1 'polypeptide(L)'
;MTDTVHALLIDPTGTVSDLRLSTDPHTQARQVHDLLGDNAEIVGYAHHEGGSHTVAFASELREDLPPNLPAALALVLLTDTSLIIVNLNGPVLFAGFASCGHLTDLTPTAISLIRTVEPRIPGTLPKTGHPRS
;
A
#
# COMPACT_ATOMS: atom_id res chain seq x y z
N MET A 1 14.45 -7.55 16.21
CA MET A 1 13.00 -7.32 16.17
C MET A 1 12.71 -6.87 14.75
N THR A 2 12.04 -7.70 13.95
CA THR A 2 11.62 -7.34 12.59
C THR A 2 10.49 -6.33 12.73
N ASP A 3 10.72 -5.08 12.30
CA ASP A 3 9.69 -4.05 12.28
C ASP A 3 8.54 -4.51 11.38
N THR A 4 7.39 -4.81 11.98
CA THR A 4 6.19 -5.24 11.25
C THR A 4 5.55 -4.05 10.54
N VAL A 5 5.31 -4.20 9.24
CA VAL A 5 4.64 -3.21 8.40
C VAL A 5 3.18 -3.62 8.26
N HIS A 6 2.30 -2.88 8.93
CA HIS A 6 0.86 -3.16 8.91
C HIS A 6 0.21 -2.65 7.63
N ALA A 7 0.67 -1.49 7.15
CA ALA A 7 0.17 -0.86 5.94
C ALA A 7 1.25 -0.01 5.26
N LEU A 8 1.05 0.25 3.97
CA LEU A 8 1.85 1.13 3.15
C LEU A 8 0.95 2.21 2.55
N LEU A 9 1.30 3.48 2.71
CA LEU A 9 0.63 4.59 2.03
C LEU A 9 1.45 4.99 0.80
N ILE A 10 0.81 5.07 -0.35
CA ILE A 10 1.38 5.65 -1.55
C ILE A 10 0.69 6.97 -1.81
N ASP A 11 1.45 8.07 -1.80
CA ASP A 11 0.92 9.38 -2.18
C ASP A 11 0.95 9.59 -3.72
N PRO A 12 0.28 10.63 -4.25
CA PRO A 12 0.29 10.93 -5.69
C PRO A 12 1.68 11.24 -6.28
N THR A 13 2.68 11.52 -5.45
CA THR A 13 4.08 11.74 -5.90
C THR A 13 4.84 10.42 -6.09
N GLY A 14 4.26 9.30 -5.62
CA GLY A 14 4.90 7.99 -5.61
C GLY A 14 5.73 7.71 -4.37
N THR A 15 5.67 8.57 -3.36
CA THR A 15 6.35 8.31 -2.09
C THR A 15 5.62 7.19 -1.35
N VAL A 16 6.37 6.18 -0.91
CA VAL A 16 5.85 5.04 -0.16
C VAL A 16 6.21 5.19 1.31
N SER A 17 5.22 5.21 2.19
CA SER A 17 5.41 5.36 3.64
C SER A 17 4.95 4.12 4.40
N ASP A 18 5.79 3.64 5.31
CA ASP A 18 5.44 2.57 6.25
C ASP A 18 4.53 3.09 7.34
N LEU A 19 3.43 2.37 7.58
CA LEU A 19 2.47 2.72 8.61
C LEU A 19 2.30 1.59 9.61
N ARG A 20 2.27 2.00 10.89
CA ARG A 20 1.86 1.15 12.00
C ARG A 20 0.47 1.56 12.42
N LEU A 21 -0.50 0.76 12.01
CA LEU A 21 -1.87 0.92 12.43
C LEU A 21 -2.06 0.33 13.83
N SER A 22 -2.99 0.92 14.59
CA SER A 22 -3.44 0.35 15.86
C SER A 22 -4.09 -1.00 15.64
N THR A 23 -4.01 -1.88 16.64
CA THR A 23 -4.76 -3.14 16.69
C THR A 23 -6.21 -2.94 17.19
N ASP A 24 -6.51 -1.77 17.74
CA ASP A 24 -7.88 -1.38 18.13
C ASP A 24 -8.68 -0.92 16.89
N PRO A 25 -9.81 -1.56 16.54
CA PRO A 25 -10.55 -1.26 15.32
C PRO A 25 -11.04 0.18 15.19
N HIS A 26 -11.47 0.82 16.30
CA HIS A 26 -11.95 2.20 16.26
C HIS A 26 -10.82 3.19 15.99
N THR A 27 -9.69 3.01 16.66
CA THR A 27 -8.47 3.79 16.44
C THR A 27 -7.96 3.60 15.02
N GLN A 28 -8.01 2.36 14.52
CA GLN A 28 -7.57 2.02 13.18
C GLN A 28 -8.42 2.68 12.09
N ALA A 29 -9.75 2.60 12.20
CA ALA A 29 -10.66 3.28 11.26
C ALA A 29 -10.40 4.79 11.22
N ARG A 30 -10.19 5.40 12.40
CA ARG A 30 -9.81 6.82 12.49
C ARG A 30 -8.46 7.11 11.84
N GLN A 31 -7.44 6.28 12.05
CA GLN A 31 -6.14 6.46 11.41
C GLN A 31 -6.24 6.38 9.89
N VAL A 32 -7.01 5.42 9.36
CA VAL A 32 -7.24 5.31 7.91
C VAL A 32 -7.96 6.55 7.37
N HIS A 33 -8.99 7.02 8.06
CA HIS A 33 -9.70 8.26 7.70
C HIS A 33 -8.76 9.47 7.70
N ASP A 34 -7.97 9.66 8.76
CA ASP A 34 -7.04 10.78 8.90
C ASP A 34 -5.96 10.76 7.79
N LEU A 35 -5.51 9.59 7.35
CA LEU A 35 -4.51 9.44 6.28
C LEU A 35 -5.06 9.73 4.89
N LEU A 36 -6.31 9.35 4.63
CA LEU A 36 -6.97 9.55 3.33
C LEU A 36 -7.69 10.91 3.25
N GLY A 37 -7.84 11.60 4.39
CA GLY A 37 -8.50 12.90 4.50
C GLY A 37 -10.03 12.84 4.44
N ASP A 38 -10.61 11.64 4.42
CA ASP A 38 -12.03 11.38 4.21
C ASP A 38 -12.37 9.91 4.51
N ASN A 39 -13.64 9.53 4.36
CA ASN A 39 -14.08 8.15 4.34
C ASN A 39 -13.30 7.32 3.32
N ALA A 40 -13.00 6.09 3.71
CA ALA A 40 -12.21 5.15 2.93
C ALA A 40 -13.12 4.18 2.16
N GLU A 41 -12.96 4.14 0.85
CA GLU A 41 -13.57 3.12 -0.02
C GLU A 41 -12.52 2.06 -0.37
N ILE A 42 -12.96 0.80 -0.44
CA ILE A 42 -12.11 -0.27 -0.95
C ILE A 42 -12.13 -0.26 -2.48
N VAL A 43 -10.95 -0.04 -3.06
CA VAL A 43 -10.76 0.09 -4.51
C VAL A 43 -10.08 -1.12 -5.14
N GLY A 44 -9.63 -2.09 -4.34
CA GLY A 44 -9.02 -3.30 -4.85
C GLY A 44 -8.69 -4.35 -3.79
N TYR A 45 -8.65 -5.61 -4.23
CA TYR A 45 -8.33 -6.78 -3.41
C TYR A 45 -7.34 -7.68 -4.13
N ALA A 46 -6.22 -7.98 -3.47
CA ALA A 46 -5.28 -9.01 -3.90
C ALA A 46 -5.34 -10.20 -2.93
N HIS A 47 -5.61 -11.38 -3.47
CA HIS A 47 -5.68 -12.61 -2.68
C HIS A 47 -4.29 -13.24 -2.62
N HIS A 48 -3.80 -13.55 -1.42
CA HIS A 48 -2.55 -14.26 -1.24
C HIS A 48 -2.80 -15.72 -0.87
N GLU A 49 -1.83 -16.58 -1.15
CA GLU A 49 -1.86 -17.96 -0.66
C GLU A 49 -2.00 -17.99 0.87
N GLY A 50 -2.86 -18.89 1.37
CA GLY A 50 -3.14 -19.00 2.81
C GLY A 50 -4.30 -18.14 3.32
N GLY A 51 -5.08 -17.50 2.44
CA GLY A 51 -6.33 -16.81 2.80
C GLY A 51 -6.14 -15.45 3.47
N SER A 52 -4.94 -14.88 3.38
CA SER A 52 -4.70 -13.47 3.67
C SER A 52 -4.93 -12.63 2.41
N HIS A 53 -5.36 -11.39 2.57
CA HIS A 53 -5.62 -10.49 1.46
C HIS A 53 -4.87 -9.17 1.66
N THR A 54 -4.46 -8.52 0.59
CA THR A 54 -4.10 -7.10 0.62
C THR A 54 -5.26 -6.30 0.07
N VAL A 55 -5.66 -5.28 0.81
CA VAL A 55 -6.75 -4.39 0.44
C VAL A 55 -6.17 -3.01 0.15
N ALA A 56 -6.62 -2.41 -0.95
CA ALA A 56 -6.32 -1.03 -1.28
C ALA A 56 -7.51 -0.14 -0.90
N PHE A 57 -7.25 0.91 -0.13
CA PHE A 57 -8.22 1.91 0.27
C PHE A 57 -7.88 3.26 -0.36
N ALA A 58 -8.89 3.97 -0.85
CA ALA A 58 -8.78 5.35 -1.33
C ALA A 58 -9.91 6.20 -0.73
N SER A 59 -9.78 7.53 -0.79
CA SER A 59 -10.87 8.44 -0.41
C SER A 59 -12.11 8.22 -1.29
N GLU A 60 -13.30 8.33 -0.71
CA GLU A 60 -14.58 8.37 -1.44
C GLU A 60 -14.66 9.62 -2.35
N LEU A 61 -14.20 10.77 -1.88
CA LEU A 61 -14.19 12.05 -2.62
C LEU A 61 -12.94 12.25 -3.50
N ARG A 62 -12.41 11.18 -4.09
CA ARG A 62 -11.16 11.21 -4.85
C ARG A 62 -11.22 11.91 -6.22
N GLU A 63 -12.40 12.25 -6.72
CA GLU A 63 -12.56 12.76 -8.10
C GLU A 63 -11.73 14.02 -8.38
N ASP A 64 -11.60 14.92 -7.39
CA ASP A 64 -10.85 16.18 -7.50
C ASP A 64 -9.36 16.07 -7.11
N LEU A 65 -8.91 14.89 -6.66
CA LEU A 65 -7.53 14.67 -6.24
C LEU A 65 -6.61 14.35 -7.43
N PRO A 66 -5.31 14.65 -7.35
CA PRO A 66 -4.37 14.32 -8.43
C PRO A 66 -4.26 12.80 -8.62
N PRO A 67 -4.04 12.33 -9.86
CA PRO A 67 -3.90 10.90 -10.14
C PRO A 67 -2.69 10.31 -9.44
N ASN A 68 -2.85 9.08 -8.94
CA ASN A 68 -1.84 8.30 -8.26
C ASN A 68 -1.49 7.06 -9.10
N LEU A 69 -0.78 7.31 -10.21
CA LEU A 69 -0.30 6.26 -11.11
C LEU A 69 0.59 5.22 -10.41
N PRO A 70 1.48 5.58 -9.47
CA PRO A 70 2.25 4.59 -8.72
C PRO A 70 1.37 3.62 -7.93
N ALA A 71 0.32 4.10 -7.25
CA ALA A 71 -0.63 3.23 -6.57
C ALA A 71 -1.42 2.33 -7.53
N ALA A 72 -1.84 2.86 -8.69
CA ALA A 72 -2.51 2.07 -9.72
C ALA A 72 -1.61 0.94 -10.24
N LEU A 73 -0.33 1.22 -10.47
CA LEU A 73 0.65 0.20 -10.86
C LEU A 73 0.87 -0.84 -9.75
N ALA A 74 0.99 -0.41 -8.49
CA ALA A 74 1.14 -1.32 -7.35
C ALA A 74 -0.05 -2.27 -7.25
N LEU A 75 -1.27 -1.77 -7.43
CA LEU A 75 -2.48 -2.58 -7.43
C LEU A 75 -2.46 -3.62 -8.56
N VAL A 76 -2.10 -3.23 -9.79
CA VAL A 76 -1.98 -4.17 -10.93
C VAL A 76 -0.95 -5.27 -10.66
N LEU A 77 0.20 -4.90 -10.09
CA LEU A 77 1.24 -5.88 -9.72
C LEU A 77 0.78 -6.87 -8.64
N LEU A 78 -0.14 -6.45 -7.77
CA LEU A 78 -0.67 -7.29 -6.69
C LEU A 78 -1.81 -8.20 -7.14
N THR A 79 -2.70 -7.73 -8.02
CA THR A 79 -3.95 -8.46 -8.34
C THR A 79 -3.84 -9.38 -9.55
N ASP A 80 -2.70 -9.40 -10.26
CA ASP A 80 -2.49 -10.13 -11.53
C ASP A 80 -3.67 -9.97 -12.52
N THR A 81 -4.41 -8.88 -12.38
CA THR A 81 -5.62 -8.63 -13.15
C THR A 81 -5.26 -7.65 -14.26
N SER A 82 -5.60 -8.00 -15.49
CA SER A 82 -5.45 -7.15 -16.66
C SER A 82 -6.11 -5.79 -16.41
N LEU A 83 -5.28 -4.76 -16.19
CA LEU A 83 -5.54 -3.31 -16.27
C LEU A 83 -7.04 -2.94 -16.40
N ILE A 84 -7.82 -3.13 -15.35
CA ILE A 84 -8.95 -2.22 -15.15
C ILE A 84 -8.26 -0.92 -14.81
N ILE A 85 -8.44 0.12 -15.64
CA ILE A 85 -7.98 1.47 -15.33
C ILE A 85 -8.78 1.90 -14.10
N VAL A 86 -8.30 1.54 -12.91
CA VAL A 86 -8.85 2.05 -11.67
C VAL A 86 -8.34 3.48 -11.60
N ASN A 87 -9.26 4.44 -11.77
CA ASN A 87 -8.94 5.84 -11.58
C ASN A 87 -8.65 6.07 -10.09
N LEU A 88 -7.40 5.84 -9.70
CA LEU A 88 -6.92 6.08 -8.35
C LEU A 88 -6.35 7.49 -8.29
N ASN A 89 -7.12 8.36 -7.65
CA ASN A 89 -6.75 9.73 -7.37
C ASN A 89 -6.48 9.87 -5.86
N GLY A 90 -5.53 10.72 -5.49
CA GLY A 90 -5.17 10.97 -4.09
C GLY A 90 -4.31 9.86 -3.46
N PRO A 91 -4.06 9.97 -2.14
CA PRO A 91 -3.34 8.94 -1.39
C PRO A 91 -4.09 7.60 -1.42
N VAL A 92 -3.34 6.50 -1.50
CA VAL A 92 -3.88 5.14 -1.49
C VAL A 92 -3.17 4.33 -0.42
N LEU A 93 -3.96 3.73 0.47
CA LEU A 93 -3.46 2.89 1.56
C LEU A 93 -3.58 1.42 1.18
N PHE A 94 -2.48 0.69 1.23
CA PHE A 94 -2.46 -0.76 1.11
C PHE A 94 -2.29 -1.37 2.51
N ALA A 95 -3.18 -2.28 2.90
CA ALA A 95 -3.09 -2.93 4.20
C ALA A 95 -3.37 -4.43 4.10
N GLY A 96 -2.80 -5.21 5.01
CA GLY A 96 -3.12 -6.63 5.15
C GLY A 96 -4.50 -6.79 5.76
N PHE A 97 -5.28 -7.76 5.28
CA PHE A 97 -6.62 -8.07 5.78
C PHE A 97 -6.74 -9.57 5.95
N ALA A 98 -7.03 -9.99 7.18
CA ALA A 98 -7.29 -11.38 7.51
C ALA A 98 -8.70 -11.78 7.06
N SER A 99 -8.91 -13.06 6.78
CA SER A 99 -10.20 -13.63 6.39
C SER A 99 -11.33 -13.41 7.42
N CYS A 100 -10.99 -13.15 8.68
CA CYS A 100 -11.92 -12.80 9.76
C CYS A 100 -12.37 -11.33 9.77
N GLY A 101 -11.94 -10.52 8.80
CA GLY A 101 -12.37 -9.13 8.66
C GLY A 101 -11.53 -8.11 9.44
N HIS A 102 -10.37 -8.52 9.96
CA HIS A 102 -9.46 -7.66 10.71
C HIS A 102 -8.24 -7.29 9.88
N LEU A 103 -7.81 -6.04 9.99
CA LEU A 103 -6.53 -5.60 9.43
C LEU A 103 -5.38 -6.33 10.13
N THR A 104 -4.40 -6.76 9.34
CA THR A 104 -3.24 -7.53 9.76
C THR A 104 -2.00 -7.01 9.03
N ASP A 105 -0.84 -7.60 9.34
CA ASP A 105 0.40 -7.27 8.67
C ASP A 105 0.36 -7.55 7.17
N LEU A 106 1.01 -6.68 6.39
CA LEU A 106 1.26 -6.99 5.00
C LEU A 106 2.25 -8.14 4.89
N THR A 107 2.02 -9.04 3.92
CA THR A 107 2.97 -10.11 3.63
C THR A 107 4.27 -9.51 3.08
N PRO A 108 5.44 -10.12 3.33
CA PRO A 108 6.71 -9.65 2.77
C PRO A 108 6.67 -9.51 1.24
N THR A 109 5.95 -10.41 0.57
CA THR A 109 5.73 -10.36 -0.89
C THR A 109 4.96 -9.12 -1.30
N ALA A 110 3.84 -8.80 -0.64
CA ALA A 110 3.05 -7.60 -0.93
C ALA A 110 3.87 -6.33 -0.70
N ILE A 111 4.61 -6.25 0.42
CA ILE A 111 5.50 -5.12 0.72
C ILE A 111 6.53 -4.93 -0.40
N SER A 112 7.18 -6.02 -0.81
CA SER A 112 8.18 -5.97 -1.87
C SER A 112 7.60 -5.49 -3.20
N LEU A 113 6.42 -5.99 -3.59
CA LEU A 113 5.75 -5.59 -4.83
C LEU A 113 5.34 -4.13 -4.81
N ILE A 114 4.70 -3.67 -3.73
CA ILE A 114 4.26 -2.28 -3.57
C ILE A 114 5.46 -1.34 -3.67
N ARG A 115 6.57 -1.64 -2.98
CA ARG A 115 7.77 -0.79 -3.02
C ARG A 115 8.48 -0.74 -4.37
N THR A 116 8.18 -1.65 -5.31
CA THR A 116 8.79 -1.56 -6.64
C THR A 116 8.36 -0.31 -7.43
N VAL A 117 7.22 0.30 -7.08
CA VAL A 117 6.70 1.49 -7.76
C VAL A 117 7.33 2.79 -7.26
N GLU A 118 8.09 2.73 -6.15
CA GLU A 118 8.77 3.89 -5.60
C GLU A 118 9.76 4.45 -6.65
N PRO A 119 9.69 5.74 -6.99
CA PRO A 119 10.59 6.35 -7.95
C PRO A 119 12.05 6.15 -7.52
N ARG A 120 12.79 5.32 -8.25
CA ARG A 120 14.23 5.20 -8.02
C ARG A 120 14.89 6.47 -8.54
N ILE A 121 15.51 7.25 -7.65
CA ILE A 121 16.40 8.34 -8.05
C ILE A 121 17.52 7.71 -8.90
N PRO A 122 17.68 8.08 -10.18
CA PRO A 122 18.78 7.59 -10.99
C PRO A 122 20.11 8.04 -10.35
N GLY A 123 20.87 7.11 -9.77
CA GLY A 123 22.20 7.40 -9.20
C GLY A 123 22.53 6.75 -7.86
N THR A 124 21.56 6.21 -7.13
CA THR A 124 21.84 5.39 -5.94
C THR A 124 22.18 3.96 -6.34
N LEU A 125 23.47 3.70 -6.59
CA LEU A 125 23.99 2.34 -6.64
C LEU A 125 23.73 1.65 -5.29
N PRO A 126 23.34 0.36 -5.26
CA PRO A 126 23.37 -0.41 -4.02
C PRO A 126 24.80 -0.35 -3.48
N LYS A 127 24.95 -0.06 -2.19
CA LYS A 127 26.24 -0.20 -1.49
C LYS A 127 26.60 -1.69 -1.51
N THR A 128 27.19 -2.16 -2.60
CA THR A 128 27.86 -3.46 -2.63
C THR A 128 29.05 -3.32 -1.68
N GLY A 129 28.89 -3.88 -0.48
CA GLY A 129 30.00 -4.06 0.43
C GLY A 129 31.06 -4.89 -0.27
N HIS A 130 32.15 -4.24 -0.69
CA HIS A 130 33.39 -4.94 -0.96
C HIS A 130 34.00 -5.35 0.38
N PRO A 131 34.18 -6.66 0.66
CA PRO A 131 35.19 -7.04 1.61
C PRO A 131 36.54 -6.76 0.95
N ARG A 132 37.27 -5.78 1.47
CA ARG A 132 38.70 -5.68 1.21
C ARG A 132 39.37 -6.85 1.93
N SER A 133 39.93 -7.76 1.14
CA SER A 133 40.97 -8.69 1.56
C SER A 133 42.10 -8.58 0.56
#